data_AF-A0A094PTW2-F1
#
_entry.id   AF-A0A094PTW2-F1
#
_cell.length_a   1.000
_cell.length_b   1.000
_cell.length_c   1.000
_cell.angle_alpha   90.00
_cell.angle_beta   90.00
_cell.angle_gamma   90.00
#
_symmetry.space_group_name_H-M   'P 1'
#
loop_
_entity.id
_entity.type
_entity.pdbx_description
1 polymer ?
#
loop_
_entity_poly.entity_id
_entity_poly.type
_entity_poly.pdbx_seq_one_letter_code
_entity_poly.pdbx_strand_id
1 'polypeptide(L)'
;MQPKILQTLQEAVSAKLGLPAGSKPMDLVFHGGSGSLLSEIRESLDYGVIKMNIDTDTQYAFTRPVVEHMFKNYDGVLKIDGEVGNKKAYDPRAWGKAAEAGMAARVVHACEDLRSTGTSLRK
;
A
#
# COMPACT_ATOMS: atom_id res chain seq x y z
N MET A 1 -0.22 6.97 15.37
CA MET A 1 0.49 8.16 14.87
C MET A 1 -0.04 9.41 15.58
N GLN A 2 0.64 10.56 15.54
CA GLN A 2 0.11 11.86 15.96
C GLN A 2 0.01 12.83 14.76
N PRO A 3 -1.00 12.72 13.88
CA PRO A 3 -1.09 13.53 12.65
C PRO A 3 -1.10 15.04 12.90
N LYS A 4 -1.64 15.49 14.05
CA LYS A 4 -1.74 16.90 14.44
C LYS A 4 -0.42 17.68 14.40
N ILE A 5 0.74 17.02 14.53
CA ILE A 5 2.04 17.69 14.39
C ILE A 5 2.23 18.31 12.99
N LEU A 6 1.62 17.73 11.96
CA LEU A 6 1.66 18.23 10.59
C LEU A 6 0.89 19.55 10.47
N GLN A 7 -0.24 19.69 11.18
CA GLN A 7 -0.98 20.94 11.25
C GLN A 7 -0.12 22.04 11.89
N THR A 8 0.51 21.75 13.04
CA THR A 8 1.39 22.70 13.72
C THR A 8 2.55 23.14 12.81
N LEU A 9 3.10 22.23 12.01
CA LEU A 9 4.13 22.56 11.01
C LEU A 9 3.60 23.52 9.94
N GLN A 10 2.46 23.23 9.33
CA GLN A 10 1.86 24.11 8.31
C GLN A 10 1.56 25.50 8.87
N GLU A 11 1.03 25.59 10.09
CA GLU A 11 0.74 26.84 10.78
C GLU A 11 2.03 27.65 11.05
N ALA A 12 3.07 27.00 11.55
CA ALA A 12 4.35 27.64 11.83
C ALA A 12 5.02 28.18 10.55
N VAL A 13 5.02 27.41 9.47
CA VAL A 13 5.59 27.84 8.17
C VAL A 13 4.74 28.96 7.56
N SER A 14 3.41 28.86 7.61
CA SER A 14 2.51 29.89 7.11
C SER A 14 2.70 31.22 7.84
N ALA A 15 2.80 31.20 9.18
CA ALA A 15 3.08 32.39 9.98
C ALA A 15 4.46 32.99 9.64
N LYS A 16 5.47 32.15 9.46
CA LYS A 16 6.83 32.60 9.10
C LYS A 16 6.88 33.27 7.72
N LEU A 17 6.05 32.81 6.77
CA LEU A 17 5.97 33.34 5.42
C LEU A 17 4.94 34.46 5.25
N GLY A 18 4.18 34.80 6.30
CA GLY A 18 3.10 35.80 6.22
C GLY A 18 1.92 35.36 5.35
N LEU A 19 1.66 34.06 5.26
CA LEU A 19 0.56 33.49 4.48
C LEU A 19 -0.76 33.47 5.28
N PRO A 20 -1.93 33.49 4.61
CA PRO A 20 -3.23 33.38 5.29
C PRO A 20 -3.34 32.13 6.17
N ALA A 21 -4.07 32.23 7.28
CA ALA A 21 -4.37 31.09 8.13
C ALA A 21 -5.03 29.95 7.33
N GLY A 22 -4.63 28.71 7.59
CA GLY A 22 -5.08 27.54 6.83
C GLY A 22 -4.30 27.28 5.53
N SER A 23 -3.31 28.12 5.20
CA SER A 23 -2.35 27.80 4.13
C SER A 23 -1.61 26.50 4.42
N LYS A 24 -1.32 25.73 3.37
CA LYS A 24 -0.54 24.47 3.43
C LYS A 24 0.66 24.58 2.50
N PRO A 25 1.67 25.42 2.81
CA PRO A 25 2.80 25.67 1.93
C PRO A 25 3.75 24.46 1.76
N MET A 26 3.61 23.43 2.60
CA MET A 26 4.46 22.24 2.56
C MET A 26 3.73 21.05 1.93
N ASP A 27 4.40 20.41 0.97
CA ASP A 27 4.03 19.09 0.46
C ASP A 27 4.61 18.01 1.38
N LEU A 28 3.73 17.29 2.09
CA LEU A 28 4.15 16.35 3.13
C LEU A 28 4.12 14.89 2.64
N VAL A 29 5.03 14.08 3.19
CA VAL A 29 5.13 12.65 2.92
C VAL A 29 4.87 11.86 4.19
N PHE A 30 3.92 10.93 4.15
CA PHE A 30 3.64 9.99 5.23
C PHE A 30 4.42 8.69 5.03
N HIS A 31 5.48 8.51 5.80
CA HIS A 31 6.24 7.26 5.87
C HIS A 31 5.57 6.24 6.79
N GLY A 32 5.62 4.95 6.42
CA GLY A 32 5.10 3.86 7.25
C GLY A 32 3.58 3.77 7.30
N GLY A 33 2.89 3.95 6.17
CA GLY A 33 1.42 3.92 6.11
C GLY A 33 0.79 2.54 6.31
N SER A 34 1.57 1.45 6.19
CA SER A 34 1.06 0.10 6.41
C SER A 34 0.60 -0.10 7.86
N GLY A 35 -0.59 -0.69 8.04
CA GLY A 35 -1.20 -0.91 9.36
C GLY A 35 -1.74 0.34 10.07
N SER A 36 -1.69 1.52 9.45
CA SER A 36 -2.27 2.75 10.01
C SER A 36 -3.80 2.69 9.99
N LEU A 37 -4.45 3.36 10.95
CA LEU A 37 -5.90 3.48 10.97
C LEU A 37 -6.36 4.41 9.85
N LEU A 38 -7.52 4.11 9.26
CA LEU A 38 -8.13 4.97 8.23
C LEU A 38 -8.28 6.42 8.72
N SER A 39 -8.67 6.62 9.98
CA SER A 39 -8.81 7.96 10.57
C SER A 39 -7.49 8.74 10.58
N GLU A 40 -6.38 8.08 10.89
CA GLU A 40 -5.05 8.71 10.91
C GLU A 40 -4.61 9.09 9.49
N ILE A 41 -4.88 8.22 8.52
CA ILE A 41 -4.60 8.49 7.10
C ILE A 41 -5.40 9.73 6.68
N ARG A 42 -6.72 9.75 6.88
CA ARG A 42 -7.57 10.89 6.47
C ARG A 42 -7.17 12.19 7.14
N GLU A 43 -6.88 12.15 8.45
CA GLU A 43 -6.44 13.33 9.18
C GLU A 43 -5.13 13.88 8.61
N SER A 44 -4.17 13.02 8.25
CA SER A 44 -2.91 13.45 7.64
C SER A 44 -3.09 14.12 6.27
N LEU A 45 -4.06 13.66 5.46
CA LEU A 45 -4.39 14.28 4.17
C LEU A 45 -4.93 15.70 4.37
N ASP A 46 -5.77 15.89 5.38
CA ASP A 46 -6.34 17.19 5.71
C ASP A 46 -5.27 18.20 6.15
N TYR A 47 -4.06 17.74 6.52
CA TYR A 47 -2.90 18.57 6.86
C TYR A 47 -1.84 18.72 5.74
N GLY A 48 -2.11 18.20 4.53
CA GLY A 48 -1.24 18.42 3.36
C GLY A 48 -0.28 17.28 3.06
N VAL A 49 -0.54 16.06 3.54
CA VAL A 49 0.13 14.88 3.00
C VAL A 49 -0.34 14.63 1.56
N ILE A 50 0.61 14.56 0.63
CA ILE A 50 0.36 14.30 -0.79
C ILE A 50 0.89 12.93 -1.25
N LYS A 51 1.68 12.26 -0.41
CA LYS A 51 2.30 10.96 -0.71
C LYS A 51 2.38 10.11 0.54
N MET A 52 1.92 8.87 0.47
CA MET A 52 2.09 7.88 1.53
C MET A 52 2.93 6.69 1.04
N ASN A 53 3.87 6.22 1.85
CA ASN A 53 4.59 4.98 1.58
C ASN A 53 3.85 3.79 2.17
N ILE A 54 3.65 2.75 1.35
CA ILE A 54 3.06 1.47 1.73
C ILE A 54 4.00 0.39 1.20
N ASP A 55 4.43 -0.50 2.09
CA ASP A 55 5.37 -1.56 1.73
C ASP A 55 4.97 -2.89 2.39
N THR A 56 4.97 -2.95 3.73
CA THR A 56 4.62 -4.17 4.49
C THR A 56 3.27 -4.76 4.09
N ASP A 57 2.23 -3.95 3.94
CA ASP A 57 0.91 -4.46 3.55
C ASP A 57 0.92 -5.02 2.13
N THR A 58 1.65 -4.39 1.21
CA THR A 58 1.78 -4.89 -0.18
C THR A 58 2.63 -6.15 -0.25
N GLN A 59 3.69 -6.26 0.55
CA GLN A 59 4.48 -7.49 0.69
C GLN A 59 3.62 -8.63 1.20
N TYR A 60 2.79 -8.38 2.23
CA TYR A 60 1.88 -9.38 2.76
C TYR A 60 0.83 -9.80 1.71
N ALA A 61 0.19 -8.83 1.05
CA ALA A 61 -0.81 -9.09 0.03
C ALA A 61 -0.26 -9.88 -1.17
N PHE A 62 1.00 -9.62 -1.55
CA PHE A 62 1.70 -10.39 -2.59
C PHE A 62 2.01 -11.82 -2.15
N THR A 63 2.53 -11.99 -0.93
CA THR A 63 3.00 -13.29 -0.42
C THR A 63 1.86 -14.23 -0.04
N ARG A 64 0.76 -13.69 0.48
CA ARG A 64 -0.39 -14.45 0.99
C ARG A 64 -0.97 -15.49 0.01
N PRO A 65 -1.22 -15.18 -1.28
CA PRO A 65 -1.69 -16.19 -2.25
C PRO A 65 -0.60 -17.17 -2.67
N VAL A 66 0.68 -16.79 -2.63
CA VAL A 66 1.80 -17.71 -2.92
C VAL A 66 1.85 -18.82 -1.87
N VAL A 67 1.80 -18.45 -0.59
CA VAL A 67 1.79 -19.41 0.52
C VAL A 67 0.62 -20.39 0.40
N GLU A 68 -0.57 -19.88 0.06
CA GLU A 68 -1.74 -20.73 -0.15
C GLU A 68 -1.57 -21.69 -1.33
N HIS A 69 -1.01 -21.22 -2.45
CA HIS A 69 -0.72 -22.08 -3.60
C HIS A 69 0.25 -23.19 -3.23
N MET A 70 1.32 -22.87 -2.51
CA MET A 70 2.33 -23.86 -2.11
C MET A 70 1.75 -24.93 -1.19
N PHE A 71 0.92 -24.55 -0.20
CA PHE A 71 0.30 -25.53 0.69
C PHE A 71 -0.74 -26.40 0.00
N LYS A 72 -1.57 -25.82 -0.89
CA LYS A 72 -2.60 -26.58 -1.62
C LYS A 72 -2.04 -27.50 -2.70
N ASN A 73 -0.84 -27.21 -3.21
CA ASN A 73 -0.21 -27.96 -4.31
C ASN A 73 1.14 -28.54 -3.89
N TYR A 74 1.34 -28.85 -2.61
CA TYR A 74 2.63 -29.23 -2.03
C TYR A 74 3.32 -30.38 -2.79
N ASP A 75 2.58 -31.43 -3.12
CA ASP A 75 3.01 -32.59 -3.89
C ASP A 75 3.22 -32.29 -5.39
N GLY A 76 2.59 -31.24 -5.91
CA GLY A 76 2.77 -30.76 -7.28
C GLY A 76 3.94 -29.79 -7.44
N VAL A 77 4.28 -29.01 -6.41
CA VAL A 77 5.40 -28.04 -6.46
C VAL A 77 6.74 -28.66 -6.06
N LEU A 78 6.72 -29.83 -5.44
CA LEU A 78 7.90 -30.62 -5.09
C LEU A 78 7.96 -31.93 -5.89
N LYS A 79 9.14 -32.58 -5.87
CA LYS A 79 9.32 -33.96 -6.32
C LYS A 79 9.36 -34.85 -5.09
N ILE A 80 8.33 -35.68 -4.89
CA ILE A 80 8.12 -36.48 -3.68
C ILE A 80 7.93 -37.94 -4.10
N ASP A 81 8.45 -38.88 -3.31
CA ASP A 81 8.27 -40.34 -3.51
C ASP A 81 8.59 -40.87 -4.92
N GLY A 82 9.53 -40.22 -5.62
CA GLY A 82 9.97 -40.59 -6.98
C GLY A 82 9.20 -39.91 -8.11
N GLU A 83 8.19 -39.10 -7.80
CA GLU A 83 7.43 -38.32 -8.78
C GLU A 83 8.21 -37.10 -9.32
N VAL A 84 7.84 -36.63 -10.50
CA VAL A 84 8.53 -35.52 -11.20
C VAL A 84 7.95 -34.13 -10.91
N GLY A 85 6.93 -34.06 -10.05
CA GLY A 85 6.16 -32.85 -9.77
C GLY A 85 5.20 -32.49 -10.91
N ASN A 86 4.43 -31.42 -10.72
CA ASN A 86 3.44 -30.93 -11.67
C ASN A 86 3.87 -29.59 -12.27
N LYS A 87 4.18 -29.57 -13.57
CA LYS A 87 4.55 -28.36 -14.30
C LYS A 87 3.56 -27.22 -14.15
N LYS A 88 2.26 -27.51 -14.12
CA LYS A 88 1.23 -26.46 -13.95
C LYS A 88 1.22 -25.88 -12.55
N ALA A 89 1.73 -26.60 -11.55
CA ALA A 89 1.80 -26.14 -10.17
C ALA A 89 3.10 -25.38 -9.90
N TYR A 90 4.26 -25.87 -10.35
CA TYR A 90 5.54 -25.20 -10.09
C TYR A 90 5.86 -24.05 -11.05
N ASP A 91 5.18 -23.95 -12.21
CA ASP A 91 5.36 -22.82 -13.13
C ASP A 91 5.13 -21.51 -12.37
N PRO A 92 6.12 -20.60 -12.30
CA PRO A 92 6.00 -19.38 -11.53
C PRO A 92 4.81 -18.50 -11.90
N ARG A 93 4.32 -18.62 -13.13
CA ARG A 93 3.14 -17.85 -13.59
C ARG A 93 1.84 -18.34 -12.96
N ALA A 94 1.78 -19.58 -12.51
CA ALA A 94 0.59 -20.16 -11.90
C ALA A 94 0.23 -19.45 -10.58
N TRP A 95 1.23 -19.26 -9.71
CA TRP A 95 1.05 -18.53 -8.45
C TRP A 95 1.37 -17.04 -8.57
N GLY A 96 2.27 -16.64 -9.48
CA GLY A 96 2.66 -15.25 -9.70
C GLY A 96 1.49 -14.37 -10.12
N LYS A 97 0.58 -14.87 -10.97
CA LYS A 97 -0.64 -14.15 -11.34
C LYS A 97 -1.53 -13.85 -10.13
N ALA A 98 -1.64 -14.79 -9.19
CA ALA A 98 -2.42 -14.60 -7.97
C ALA A 98 -1.72 -13.61 -7.01
N ALA A 99 -0.39 -13.65 -6.92
CA ALA A 99 0.43 -12.71 -6.15
C ALA A 99 0.27 -11.26 -6.64
N GLU A 100 0.40 -11.05 -7.96
CA GLU A 100 0.19 -9.74 -8.58
C GLU A 100 -1.24 -9.23 -8.37
N ALA A 101 -2.25 -10.09 -8.53
CA ALA A 101 -3.65 -9.73 -8.30
C ALA A 101 -3.91 -9.34 -6.83
N GLY A 102 -3.31 -10.06 -5.88
CA GLY A 102 -3.40 -9.74 -4.44
C GLY A 102 -2.79 -8.38 -4.11
N MET A 103 -1.58 -8.12 -4.61
CA MET A 103 -0.92 -6.82 -4.45
C MET A 103 -1.71 -5.69 -5.12
N ALA A 104 -2.21 -5.90 -6.34
CA ALA A 104 -3.00 -4.90 -7.07
C ALA A 104 -4.28 -4.53 -6.29
N ALA A 105 -4.99 -5.51 -5.73
CA ALA A 105 -6.15 -5.26 -4.88
C ALA A 105 -5.78 -4.43 -3.64
N ARG A 106 -4.61 -4.70 -3.01
CA ARG A 106 -4.13 -3.90 -1.88
C ARG A 106 -3.79 -2.47 -2.27
N VAL A 107 -3.25 -2.24 -3.47
CA VAL A 107 -2.99 -0.91 -4.02
C VAL A 107 -4.29 -0.15 -4.31
N VAL A 108 -5.31 -0.81 -4.84
CA VAL A 108 -6.65 -0.20 -5.04
C VAL A 108 -7.21 0.31 -3.71
N HIS A 109 -7.19 -0.52 -2.67
CA HIS A 109 -7.62 -0.11 -1.33
C HIS A 109 -6.82 1.09 -0.81
N ALA A 110 -5.50 1.13 -1.04
CA ALA A 110 -4.70 2.29 -0.69
C ALA A 110 -5.12 3.58 -1.42
N CYS A 111 -5.48 3.50 -2.71
CA CYS A 111 -5.99 4.66 -3.43
C CYS A 111 -7.32 5.16 -2.86
N GLU A 112 -8.19 4.26 -2.43
CA GLU A 112 -9.44 4.60 -1.74
C GLU A 112 -9.14 5.30 -0.40
N ASP A 113 -8.25 4.75 0.42
CA ASP A 113 -7.76 5.32 1.68
C ASP A 113 -7.11 6.70 1.51
N LEU A 114 -6.51 6.96 0.35
CA LEU A 114 -5.86 8.23 0.02
C LEU A 114 -6.76 9.24 -0.71
N ARG A 115 -8.03 8.91 -0.99
CA ARG A 115 -8.96 9.75 -1.80
C ARG A 115 -8.46 9.99 -3.23
N SER A 116 -7.61 9.10 -3.78
CA SER A 116 -7.04 9.26 -5.13
C SER A 116 -7.74 8.40 -6.20
N THR A 117 -8.67 7.53 -5.80
CA THR A 117 -9.48 6.76 -6.76
C THR A 117 -10.27 7.70 -7.67
N GLY A 118 -10.19 7.46 -8.99
CA GLY A 118 -10.91 8.25 -10.00
C GLY A 118 -10.31 9.61 -10.33
N THR A 119 -9.15 9.97 -9.76
CA THR A 119 -8.51 11.28 -9.99
C THR A 119 -7.35 11.23 -10.98
N SER A 120 -7.29 10.20 -11.84
CA SER A 120 -6.25 10.10 -12.88
C SER A 120 -6.29 11.32 -13.81
N LEU A 121 -5.12 11.93 -14.04
CA LEU A 121 -4.99 13.03 -14.99
C LEU A 121 -5.09 12.56 -16.45
N ARG A 122 -4.89 11.25 -16.70
CA ARG A 122 -5.08 10.63 -18.00
C ARG A 122 -6.52 10.14 -18.10
N LYS A 123 -7.27 10.73 -19.02
CA LYS A 123 -8.57 10.23 -19.49
C LYS A 123 -8.35 9.14 -20.53
#